data_AF-A0A0P0F767-F1
#
_entry.id   AF-A0A0P0F767-F1
#
_cell.length_a   1.000
_cell.length_b   1.000
_cell.length_c   1.000
_cell.angle_alpha   90.00
_cell.angle_beta   90.00
_cell.angle_gamma   90.00
#
_symmetry.space_group_name_H-M   'P 1'
#
loop_
_entity.id
_entity.type
_entity.pdbx_description
1 polymer ?
#
loop_
_entity_poly.entity_id
_entity_poly.type
_entity_poly.pdbx_seq_one_letter_code
_entity_poly.pdbx_strand_id
1 'polypeptide(L)'
;MTPTVIEYRGDPKRYISVILGAIDRGRLTYNGDANCEQTFRSLSSVIDVISPKNGKALSIETLVSYEKKERAGEFSDYSEGDFK
;
A
#
# COMPACT_ATOMS: atom_id res chain seq x y z
N MET A 1 22.88 -7.80 -10.54
CA MET A 1 22.11 -8.41 -9.43
C MET A 1 20.72 -7.81 -9.49
N THR A 2 19.67 -8.63 -9.54
CA THR A 2 18.32 -8.12 -9.32
C THR A 2 18.26 -7.68 -7.84
N PRO A 3 17.81 -6.46 -7.52
CA PRO A 3 17.63 -6.06 -6.13
C PRO A 3 16.79 -7.11 -5.40
N THR A 4 17.17 -7.45 -4.17
CA THR A 4 16.29 -8.26 -3.32
C THR A 4 15.07 -7.41 -2.99
N VAL A 5 13.89 -7.84 -3.44
CA VAL A 5 12.62 -7.17 -3.19
C VAL A 5 11.75 -8.07 -2.32
N ILE A 6 11.04 -7.48 -1.37
CA ILE A 6 10.05 -8.18 -0.54
C ILE A 6 8.75 -8.27 -1.34
N GLU A 7 8.18 -9.45 -1.50
CA GLU A 7 6.89 -9.59 -2.18
C GLU A 7 5.74 -9.58 -1.18
N TYR A 8 4.78 -8.67 -1.37
CA TYR A 8 3.48 -8.74 -0.72
C TYR A 8 2.49 -9.44 -1.66
N ARG A 9 2.08 -10.65 -1.30
CA ARG A 9 1.14 -11.49 -2.09
C ARG A 9 -0.29 -11.51 -1.54
N GLY A 10 -0.58 -10.67 -0.55
CA GLY A 10 -1.93 -10.50 0.00
C GLY A 10 -2.78 -9.56 -0.86
N ASP A 11 -3.90 -9.11 -0.29
CA ASP A 11 -4.79 -8.18 -0.95
C ASP A 11 -4.16 -6.77 -1.08
N PRO A 12 -3.95 -6.25 -2.30
CA PRO A 12 -3.37 -4.94 -2.50
C PRO A 12 -4.12 -3.80 -1.81
N LYS A 13 -5.45 -3.88 -1.70
CA LYS A 13 -6.22 -2.84 -1.00
C LYS A 13 -5.91 -2.86 0.49
N ARG A 14 -5.74 -4.06 1.08
CA ARG A 14 -5.35 -4.22 2.49
C ARG A 14 -3.96 -3.68 2.77
N TYR A 15 -3.01 -3.89 1.86
CA TYR A 15 -1.69 -3.27 1.94
C TYR A 15 -1.79 -1.75 2.07
N ILE A 16 -2.61 -1.12 1.23
CA ILE A 16 -2.83 0.33 1.24
C ILE A 16 -3.44 0.79 2.57
N SER A 17 -4.51 0.15 3.05
CA SER A 17 -5.17 0.53 4.31
C SER A 17 -4.24 0.41 5.53
N VAL A 18 -3.39 -0.62 5.60
CA VAL A 18 -2.43 -0.79 6.69
C VAL A 18 -1.41 0.34 6.72
N ILE A 19 -0.84 0.68 5.56
CA ILE A 19 0.15 1.75 5.43
C ILE A 19 -0.49 3.10 5.77
N LEU A 20 -1.68 3.39 5.25
CA LEU A 20 -2.41 4.63 5.57
C LEU A 20 -2.75 4.72 7.06
N GLY A 21 -3.23 3.64 7.67
CA GLY A 21 -3.50 3.61 9.11
C GLY A 21 -2.24 3.82 9.97
N ALA A 22 -1.07 3.38 9.51
CA ALA A 22 0.21 3.67 10.17
C ALA A 22 0.61 5.14 10.02
N ILE A 23 0.40 5.73 8.84
CA ILE A 23 0.65 7.16 8.58
C ILE A 23 -0.26 8.04 9.43
N ASP A 24 -1.57 7.76 9.44
CA ASP A 24 -2.57 8.54 10.18
C ASP A 24 -2.32 8.53 11.69
N ARG A 25 -1.73 7.45 12.20
CA ARG A 25 -1.35 7.31 13.62
C ARG A 25 0.05 7.85 13.92
N GLY A 26 0.73 8.46 12.94
CA GLY A 26 2.10 8.98 13.08
C GLY A 26 3.17 7.92 13.30
N ARG A 27 2.87 6.64 13.03
CA ARG A 27 3.79 5.50 13.21
C ARG A 27 4.70 5.30 12.00
N LEU A 28 4.28 5.80 10.84
CA LEU A 28 5.04 5.77 9.60
C LEU A 28 5.01 7.18 9.01
N THR A 29 6.18 7.78 8.82
CA THR A 29 6.31 9.13 8.25
C THR A 29 7.37 9.13 7.15
N TYR A 30 7.20 10.02 6.18
CA TYR A 30 8.22 10.33 5.19
C TYR A 30 8.96 11.59 5.64
N ASN A 31 10.20 11.45 6.09
CA ASN A 31 11.01 12.55 6.62
C ASN A 31 10.31 13.36 7.75
N GLY A 32 9.48 12.70 8.56
CA GLY A 32 8.72 13.33 9.63
C GLY A 32 7.32 13.82 9.24
N ASP A 33 6.99 13.83 7.95
CA ASP A 33 5.69 14.27 7.44
C ASP A 33 4.74 13.09 7.13
N ALA A 34 3.44 13.34 7.27
CA ALA A 34 2.37 12.41 6.86
C ALA A 34 2.15 12.42 5.34
N ASN A 35 3.22 12.29 4.55
CA ASN A 35 3.17 12.32 3.09
C ASN A 35 2.89 10.92 2.52
N CYS A 36 1.63 10.65 2.21
CA CYS A 36 1.17 9.35 1.73
C CYS A 36 1.80 8.97 0.39
N GLU A 37 1.78 9.87 -0.59
CA GLU A 37 2.31 9.60 -1.92
C GLU A 37 3.81 9.25 -1.86
N GLN A 38 4.63 10.07 -1.18
CA GLN A 38 6.06 9.80 -1.07
C GLN A 38 6.37 8.54 -0.27
N THR A 39 5.56 8.21 0.73
CA THR A 39 5.66 6.94 1.46
C THR A 39 5.46 5.76 0.52
N PHE A 40 4.38 5.74 -0.27
CA PHE A 40 4.14 4.64 -1.23
C PHE A 40 5.19 4.55 -2.32
N ARG A 41 5.68 5.69 -2.83
CA ARG A 41 6.77 5.71 -3.80
C ARG A 41 8.04 5.09 -3.22
N SER A 42 8.38 5.45 -1.99
CA SER A 42 9.55 4.89 -1.29
C SER A 42 9.38 3.39 -1.04
N LEU A 43 8.20 2.97 -0.55
CA LEU A 43 7.92 1.55 -0.29
C LEU A 43 7.95 0.71 -1.57
N SER A 44 7.51 1.23 -2.72
CA SER A 44 7.57 0.49 -3.98
C SER A 44 8.99 0.19 -4.48
N SER A 45 10.03 0.82 -3.90
CA SER A 45 11.43 0.48 -4.20
C SER A 45 11.92 -0.77 -3.46
N VAL A 46 11.18 -1.22 -2.44
CA VAL A 46 11.58 -2.32 -1.54
C VAL A 46 10.53 -3.42 -1.43
N ILE A 47 9.26 -3.11 -1.69
CA ILE A 47 8.13 -4.04 -1.63
C ILE A 47 7.41 -4.07 -2.98
N ASP A 48 7.39 -5.24 -3.60
CA ASP A 48 6.55 -5.54 -4.76
C ASP A 48 5.20 -6.04 -4.27
N VAL A 49 4.15 -5.23 -4.47
CA VAL A 49 2.77 -5.65 -4.25
C VAL A 49 2.31 -6.46 -5.45
N ILE A 50 2.21 -7.78 -5.29
CA ILE A 50 1.90 -8.70 -6.37
C ILE A 50 0.39 -8.77 -6.58
N SER A 51 -0.05 -8.47 -7.80
CA SER A 51 -1.45 -8.60 -8.19
C SER A 51 -1.90 -10.06 -8.10
N PRO A 52 -2.95 -10.37 -7.33
CA PRO A 52 -3.50 -11.72 -7.25
C PRO A 52 -4.13 -12.17 -8.59
N LYS A 53 -4.45 -11.23 -9.49
CA LYS A 53 -5.10 -11.53 -10.78
C LYS A 53 -4.13 -12.10 -11.82
N ASN A 54 -2.87 -11.64 -11.82
CA ASN A 54 -1.94 -11.95 -12.89
C ASN A 54 -0.50 -12.26 -12.41
N GLY A 55 -0.25 -12.23 -11.11
CA GLY A 55 1.06 -12.55 -10.52
C GLY A 55 2.15 -11.51 -10.80
N LYS A 56 1.81 -10.33 -11.34
CA LYS A 56 2.76 -9.25 -11.62
C LYS A 56 2.73 -8.19 -10.52
N ALA A 57 3.88 -7.56 -10.26
CA ALA A 57 3.95 -6.39 -9.39
C ALA A 57 3.05 -5.27 -9.92
N LEU A 58 2.32 -4.62 -9.01
CA LEU A 58 1.54 -3.43 -9.32
C LEU A 58 2.47 -2.24 -9.54
N SER A 59 2.09 -1.37 -10.47
CA SER A 59 2.84 -0.13 -10.69
C SER A 59 2.67 0.84 -9.52
N ILE A 60 3.66 1.70 -9.34
CA ILE A 60 3.64 2.79 -8.36
C ILE A 60 2.43 3.71 -8.54
N GLU A 61 2.02 4.00 -9.78
CA GLU A 61 0.83 4.79 -10.09
C GLU A 61 -0.45 4.07 -9.65
N THR A 62 -0.48 2.74 -9.76
CA THR A 62 -1.61 1.94 -9.29
C THR A 62 -1.73 2.01 -7.77
N LEU A 63 -0.61 1.91 -7.06
CA LEU A 63 -0.58 2.03 -5.59
C LEU A 63 -1.00 3.42 -5.12
N VAL A 64 -0.51 4.48 -5.76
CA VAL A 64 -0.93 5.86 -5.47
C VAL A 64 -2.41 6.09 -5.83
N SER A 65 -2.90 5.48 -6.91
CA SER A 65 -4.34 5.53 -7.23
C SER A 65 -5.18 4.84 -6.16
N TYR A 66 -4.72 3.69 -5.64
CA TYR A 66 -5.42 2.97 -4.59
C TYR A 66 -5.44 3.76 -3.27
N GLU A 67 -4.34 4.42 -2.94
CA GLU A 67 -4.28 5.37 -1.81
C GLU A 67 -5.36 6.44 -1.90
N LYS A 68 -5.49 7.11 -3.05
CA LYS A 68 -6.53 8.13 -3.27
C LYS A 68 -7.95 7.57 -3.17
N LYS A 69 -8.18 6.38 -3.68
CA LYS A 69 -9.48 5.69 -3.59
C LYS A 69 -9.84 5.32 -2.15
N GLU A 70 -8.87 4.84 -1.38
CA GLU A 70 -9.08 4.54 0.04
C GLU A 70 -9.40 5.81 0.82
N ARG A 71 -8.67 6.90 0.57
CA ARG A 71 -8.96 8.22 1.17
C ARG A 71 -10.34 8.76 0.81
N ALA A 72 -10.84 8.44 -0.39
CA ALA A 72 -12.19 8.79 -0.82
C ALA A 72 -13.28 7.85 -0.25
N GLY A 73 -12.91 6.82 0.51
CA GLY A 73 -13.84 5.81 1.04
C GLY A 73 -14.38 4.86 -0.04
N GLU A 74 -13.70 4.76 -1.19
CA GLU A 74 -14.13 3.91 -2.31
C GLU A 74 -13.80 2.42 -2.12
N PHE A 75 -13.06 2.05 -1.07
CA PHE A 75 -12.95 0.64 -0.69
C PHE A 75 -14.15 0.28 0.18
N SER A 76 -15.31 0.13 -0.46
CA SER A 76 -16.58 -0.23 0.19
C SER A 76 -16.60 -1.63 0.84
N ASP A 77 -15.50 -2.38 0.77
CA ASP A 77 -15.49 -3.84 0.97
C ASP A 77 -14.62 -4.32 2.15
N TYR A 78 -13.96 -3.46 2.94
CA TYR A 78 -13.19 -3.90 4.11
C TYR A 78 -13.84 -3.47 5.41
N SER A 79 -14.33 -4.44 6.17
CA SER A 79 -14.70 -4.26 7.56
C SER A 79 -13.47 -4.51 8.43
N GLU A 80 -13.18 -3.66 9.42
CA GLU A 80 -12.32 -4.07 10.54
C GLU A 80 -12.99 -5.26 11.24
N GLY A 81 -12.57 -6.48 10.92
CA GLY A 81 -13.23 -7.70 11.40
C GLY A 81 -12.98 -8.96 10.56
N ASP A 82 -12.57 -8.82 9.29
CA ASP A 82 -12.25 -9.95 8.40
C ASP A 82 -10.90 -10.63 8.70
N PHE A 83 -10.42 -10.50 9.94
CA PHE A 83 -9.20 -11.14 10.43
C PHE A 83 -9.50 -12.59 10.79
N LYS A 84 -9.28 -13.51 9.84
CA LYS A 84 -9.22 -14.94 10.11
C LYS A 84 -7.83 -15.51 9.82
#